data_AF-A0A7Z1TUA7-F1
#
_entry.id   AF-A0A7Z1TUA7-F1
#
_cell.length_a   1.000
_cell.length_b   1.000
_cell.length_c   1.000
_cell.angle_alpha   90.00
_cell.angle_beta   90.00
_cell.angle_gamma   90.00
#
_symmetry.space_group_name_H-M   'P 1'
#
loop_
_entity.id
_entity.type
_entity.pdbx_description
1 polymer ?
#
loop_
_entity_poly.entity_id
_entity_poly.type
_entity_poly.pdbx_seq_one_letter_code
_entity_poly.pdbx_strand_id
1 'polypeptide(L)'
;MIIVGMVVTLAIFLVVGWAVSAEMFQHRSWRKRVESGDLDIVAALIEEALATWRKGRPPRGTPASLWAGIQEAQLIAVEQHGATVSSSAEAEFRTEGGQRVQVASALDSGIALASKLLDMILYDVPNLRLGYVRTDIYSTFAGADGTPEQRPIITVTAGRSTADSLDWEALTPEEVLGRFGATYERAAAGQPVPIELPPLEGQPPRPTEEAAAEFAARQERGKE
;
A
#
# COMPACT_ATOMS: atom_id res chain seq x y z
N MET A 1 2.93 11.61 52.72
CA MET A 1 2.22 11.95 51.47
C MET A 1 3.18 12.33 50.33
N ILE A 2 4.13 13.24 50.53
CA ILE A 2 5.08 13.67 49.47
C ILE A 2 5.95 12.52 48.95
N ILE A 3 6.49 11.66 49.84
CA ILE A 3 7.33 10.51 49.45
C ILE A 3 6.57 9.51 48.58
N VAL A 4 5.31 9.22 48.94
CA VAL A 4 4.45 8.33 48.16
C VAL A 4 4.16 8.92 46.78
N GLY A 5 3.88 10.23 46.71
CA GLY A 5 3.72 10.92 45.43
C GLY A 5 4.97 10.85 44.55
N MET A 6 6.15 11.08 45.13
CA MET A 6 7.42 11.02 44.41
C MET A 6 7.72 9.62 43.85
N VAL A 7 7.44 8.57 44.61
CA VAL A 7 7.61 7.17 44.17
C VAL A 7 6.66 6.84 43.02
N VAL A 8 5.39 7.25 43.11
CA VAL A 8 4.41 7.02 42.03
C VAL A 8 4.80 7.77 40.75
N THR A 9 5.22 9.03 40.86
CA THR A 9 5.69 9.80 39.70
C THR A 9 6.92 9.15 39.06
N LEU A 10 7.91 8.71 39.86
CA LEU A 10 9.10 8.04 39.35
C LEU A 10 8.75 6.73 38.63
N ALA A 11 7.84 5.93 39.18
CA ALA A 11 7.40 4.67 38.57
C ALA A 11 6.71 4.92 37.21
N ILE A 12 5.86 5.94 37.11
CA ILE A 12 5.24 6.33 35.83
C ILE A 12 6.31 6.72 34.82
N PHE A 13 7.28 7.57 35.20
CA PHE A 13 8.37 7.97 34.31
C PHE A 13 9.23 6.80 33.84
N LEU A 14 9.50 5.82 34.72
CA LEU A 14 10.24 4.61 34.36
C LEU A 14 9.49 3.74 33.36
N VAL A 15 8.19 3.53 33.59
CA VAL A 15 7.36 2.71 32.68
C VAL A 15 7.21 3.39 31.32
N VAL A 16 6.90 4.69 31.30
CA VAL A 16 6.78 5.47 30.05
C VAL A 16 8.13 5.54 29.33
N GLY A 17 9.22 5.83 30.04
CA GLY A 17 10.56 5.88 29.47
C GLY A 17 11.03 4.54 28.91
N TRP A 18 10.69 3.43 29.57
CA TRP A 18 10.98 2.09 29.08
C TRP A 18 10.16 1.76 27.82
N ALA A 19 8.86 2.07 27.80
CA ALA A 19 8.01 1.84 26.63
C ALA A 19 8.51 2.60 25.39
N VAL A 20 8.84 3.89 25.54
CA VAL A 20 9.40 4.72 24.45
C VAL A 20 10.76 4.18 23.98
N SER A 21 11.61 3.74 24.92
CA SER A 21 12.91 3.15 24.58
C SER A 21 12.74 1.83 23.82
N ALA A 22 11.79 0.98 24.24
CA ALA A 22 11.49 -0.30 23.59
C ALA A 22 10.99 -0.10 22.15
N GLU A 23 10.10 0.87 21.91
CA GLU A 23 9.67 1.25 20.57
C GLU A 23 10.86 1.70 19.70
N MET A 24 11.74 2.56 20.21
CA MET A 24 12.96 2.98 19.47
C MET A 24 13.89 1.81 19.12
N PHE A 25 14.05 0.83 20.03
CA PHE A 25 14.84 -0.37 19.74
C PHE A 25 14.17 -1.27 18.71
N GLN A 26 12.84 -1.38 18.70
CA GLN A 26 12.08 -2.08 17.66
C GLN A 26 12.25 -1.42 16.29
N HIS A 27 12.15 -0.09 16.20
CA HIS A 27 12.42 0.64 14.96
C HIS A 27 13.83 0.41 14.41
N ARG A 28 14.83 0.26 15.29
CA ARG A 28 16.21 -0.03 14.87
C ARG A 28 16.40 -1.49 14.46
N SER A 29 15.75 -2.44 15.14
CA SER A 29 15.85 -3.86 14.81
C SER A 29 15.13 -4.17 13.49
N TRP A 30 13.98 -3.54 13.22
CA TRP A 30 13.26 -3.67 11.95
C TRP A 30 14.08 -3.19 10.78
N ARG A 31 14.71 -2.01 10.87
CA ARG A 31 15.59 -1.50 9.81
C ARG A 31 16.74 -2.46 9.49
N LYS A 32 17.40 -3.02 10.51
CA LYS A 32 18.45 -4.03 10.31
C LYS A 32 17.92 -5.31 9.64
N ARG A 33 16.68 -5.72 9.94
CA ARG A 33 16.07 -6.92 9.34
C ARG A 33 15.70 -6.68 7.87
N VAL A 34 15.15 -5.50 7.56
CA VAL A 34 14.92 -5.07 6.18
C VAL A 34 16.25 -5.04 5.41
N GLU A 35 17.31 -4.47 5.99
CA GLU A 35 18.66 -4.47 5.40
C GLU A 35 19.22 -5.88 5.17
N SER A 36 18.89 -6.85 6.03
CA SER A 36 19.27 -8.26 5.85
C SER A 36 18.45 -9.02 4.81
N GLY A 37 17.43 -8.38 4.21
CA GLY A 37 16.57 -8.99 3.19
C GLY A 37 15.47 -9.91 3.74
N ASP A 38 15.04 -9.66 4.98
CA ASP A 38 13.94 -10.40 5.62
C ASP A 38 12.59 -10.01 4.99
N LEU A 39 12.14 -10.81 4.02
CA LEU A 39 10.91 -10.57 3.26
C LEU A 39 9.66 -10.56 4.14
N ASP A 40 9.65 -11.32 5.24
CA ASP A 40 8.49 -11.35 6.14
C ASP A 40 8.31 -10.01 6.87
N ILE A 41 9.41 -9.33 7.19
CA ILE A 41 9.34 -8.00 7.80
C ILE A 41 8.94 -6.95 6.78
N VAL A 42 9.42 -7.05 5.54
CA VAL A 42 8.96 -6.16 4.46
C VAL A 42 7.45 -6.32 4.28
N ALA A 43 6.95 -7.56 4.21
CA ALA A 43 5.52 -7.84 4.12
C ALA A 43 4.76 -7.28 5.33
N ALA A 44 5.20 -7.58 6.55
CA ALA A 44 4.53 -7.12 7.77
C ALA A 44 4.42 -5.59 7.87
N LEU A 45 5.47 -4.86 7.50
CA LEU A 45 5.46 -3.39 7.52
C LEU A 45 4.45 -2.82 6.50
N ILE A 46 4.38 -3.39 5.30
CA ILE A 46 3.41 -2.98 4.28
C ILE A 46 1.99 -3.34 4.72
N GLU A 47 1.77 -4.56 5.22
CA GLU A 47 0.45 -5.01 5.69
C GLU A 47 -0.06 -4.19 6.87
N GLU A 48 0.82 -3.79 7.79
CA GLU A 48 0.46 -2.88 8.90
C GLU A 48 0.05 -1.50 8.38
N ALA A 49 0.76 -0.95 7.40
CA ALA A 49 0.39 0.31 6.75
C ALA A 49 -0.97 0.20 6.04
N LEU A 50 -1.17 -0.86 5.23
CA LEU A 50 -2.45 -1.14 4.56
C LEU A 50 -3.59 -1.30 5.57
N ALA A 51 -3.38 -2.02 6.69
CA ALA A 51 -4.37 -2.20 7.74
C ALA A 51 -4.72 -0.87 8.44
N THR A 52 -3.74 0.03 8.56
CA THR A 52 -3.94 1.38 9.10
C THR A 52 -4.78 2.22 8.16
N TRP A 53 -4.47 2.25 6.86
CA TRP A 53 -5.23 2.99 5.86
C TRP A 53 -6.66 2.46 5.72
N ARG A 54 -6.84 1.13 5.75
CA ARG A 54 -8.16 0.47 5.73
C ARG A 54 -9.09 0.96 6.85
N LYS A 55 -8.55 1.24 8.04
CA LYS A 55 -9.31 1.76 9.19
C LYS A 55 -9.38 3.29 9.22
N GLY A 56 -8.51 3.96 8.49
CA GLY A 56 -8.38 5.41 8.44
C GLY A 56 -9.53 6.08 7.73
N ARG A 57 -9.78 7.35 8.07
CA ARG A 57 -10.69 8.21 7.31
C ARG A 57 -9.95 8.84 6.13
N PRO A 58 -10.64 9.18 5.03
CA PRO A 58 -10.04 9.93 3.94
C PRO A 58 -9.36 11.21 4.45
N PRO A 59 -8.09 11.46 4.06
CA PRO A 59 -7.44 12.74 4.32
C PRO A 59 -8.24 13.90 3.72
N ARG A 60 -8.03 15.11 4.24
CA ARG A 60 -8.73 16.30 3.75
C ARG A 60 -8.35 16.53 2.27
N GLY A 61 -9.37 16.68 1.43
CA GLY A 61 -9.18 16.92 -0.01
C GLY A 61 -9.09 15.65 -0.86
N THR A 62 -9.00 14.46 -0.24
CA THR A 62 -9.04 13.19 -0.97
C THR A 62 -10.48 12.78 -1.27
N PRO A 63 -10.85 12.49 -2.54
CA PRO A 63 -12.16 11.94 -2.87
C PRO A 63 -12.43 10.63 -2.12
N ALA A 64 -13.68 10.43 -1.68
CA ALA A 64 -14.06 9.23 -0.93
C ALA A 64 -13.94 7.95 -1.78
N SER A 65 -14.24 8.03 -3.07
CA SER A 65 -14.07 6.95 -4.06
C SER A 65 -12.60 6.53 -4.18
N LEU A 66 -11.69 7.50 -4.28
CA LEU A 66 -10.25 7.25 -4.30
C LEU A 66 -9.77 6.58 -3.01
N TRP A 67 -10.22 7.08 -1.85
CA TRP A 67 -9.83 6.48 -0.57
C TRP A 67 -10.37 5.06 -0.40
N ALA A 68 -11.59 4.77 -0.86
CA ALA A 68 -12.12 3.40 -0.84
C ALA A 68 -11.21 2.42 -1.58
N GLY A 69 -10.70 2.80 -2.76
CA GLY A 69 -9.71 2.01 -3.49
C GLY A 69 -8.40 1.81 -2.69
N ILE A 70 -7.96 2.79 -1.91
CA ILE A 70 -6.78 2.62 -1.03
C ILE A 70 -7.08 1.63 0.10
N GLN A 71 -8.29 1.66 0.66
CA GLN A 71 -8.71 0.75 1.73
C GLN A 71 -8.84 -0.71 1.27
N GLU A 72 -9.15 -0.90 -0.01
CA GLU A 72 -9.24 -2.20 -0.67
C GLU A 72 -7.89 -2.73 -1.16
N ALA A 73 -6.82 -1.93 -1.08
CA ALA A 73 -5.50 -2.34 -1.57
C ALA A 73 -4.95 -3.54 -0.80
N GLN A 74 -4.29 -4.43 -1.56
CA GLN A 74 -3.74 -5.70 -1.08
C GLN A 74 -2.27 -5.82 -1.49
N LEU A 75 -1.48 -6.42 -0.62
CA LEU A 75 -0.12 -6.83 -0.94
C LEU A 75 -0.17 -8.19 -1.67
N ILE A 76 0.38 -8.24 -2.87
CA ILE A 76 0.34 -9.43 -3.72
C ILE A 76 1.68 -10.17 -3.70
N ALA A 77 2.79 -9.44 -3.75
CA ALA A 77 4.11 -10.02 -3.67
C ALA A 77 5.12 -9.08 -3.03
N VAL A 78 6.16 -9.66 -2.43
CA VAL A 78 7.30 -8.97 -1.83
C VAL A 78 8.62 -9.49 -2.37
N GLU A 79 9.56 -8.56 -2.49
CA GLU A 79 10.95 -8.77 -2.86
C GLU A 79 11.86 -7.99 -1.91
N GLN A 80 13.16 -8.25 -1.97
CA GLN A 80 14.12 -7.58 -1.08
C GLN A 80 14.10 -6.05 -1.23
N HIS A 81 13.86 -5.57 -2.45
CA HIS A 81 13.87 -4.15 -2.79
C HIS A 81 12.58 -3.67 -3.44
N GLY A 82 11.53 -4.49 -3.45
CA GLY A 82 10.30 -4.17 -4.14
C GLY A 82 9.08 -4.84 -3.54
N ALA A 83 7.91 -4.36 -3.95
CA ALA A 83 6.64 -4.97 -3.62
C ALA A 83 5.66 -4.75 -4.77
N THR A 84 4.75 -5.71 -4.94
CA THR A 84 3.60 -5.59 -5.83
C THR A 84 2.35 -5.46 -5.00
N VAL A 85 1.61 -4.38 -5.18
CA VAL A 85 0.30 -4.13 -4.58
C VAL A 85 -0.78 -4.12 -5.66
N SER A 86 -1.98 -4.54 -5.31
CA SER A 86 -3.13 -4.45 -6.19
C SER A 86 -4.31 -3.77 -5.53
N SER A 87 -5.19 -3.18 -6.33
CA SER A 87 -6.49 -2.71 -5.86
C SER A 87 -7.53 -2.69 -6.98
N SER A 88 -8.77 -2.36 -6.65
CA SER A 88 -9.88 -2.17 -7.59
C SER A 88 -10.28 -0.69 -7.71
N ALA A 89 -10.64 -0.29 -8.92
CA ALA A 89 -11.23 1.00 -9.21
C ALA A 89 -12.51 0.80 -10.04
N GLU A 90 -13.54 1.58 -9.71
CA GLU A 90 -14.83 1.57 -10.38
C GLU A 90 -15.20 2.98 -10.88
N ALA A 91 -16.13 3.04 -11.82
CA ALA A 91 -16.62 4.31 -12.36
C ALA A 91 -17.38 5.12 -11.30
N GLU A 92 -17.15 6.43 -11.26
CA GLU A 92 -17.84 7.31 -10.34
C GLU A 92 -19.07 7.93 -11.02
N PHE A 93 -20.19 7.91 -10.29
CA PHE A 93 -21.46 8.46 -10.76
C PHE A 93 -22.01 9.46 -9.74
N ARG A 94 -22.49 10.60 -10.23
CA ARG A 94 -23.18 11.64 -9.45
C ARG A 94 -24.60 11.83 -9.93
N THR A 95 -25.47 12.31 -9.04
CA THR A 95 -26.83 12.68 -9.43
C THR A 95 -26.85 14.14 -9.89
N GLU A 96 -27.18 14.36 -11.15
CA GLU A 96 -27.32 15.70 -11.75
C GLU A 96 -28.68 15.78 -12.46
N GLY A 97 -29.48 16.81 -12.15
CA GLY A 97 -30.81 16.97 -12.75
C GLY A 97 -31.76 15.77 -12.54
N GLY A 98 -31.58 15.00 -11.46
CA GLY A 98 -32.36 13.79 -11.19
C GLY A 98 -31.92 12.54 -11.96
N GLN A 99 -30.82 12.60 -12.71
CA GLN A 99 -30.24 11.47 -13.44
C GLN A 99 -28.87 11.08 -12.86
N ARG A 100 -28.53 9.79 -12.95
CA ARG A 100 -27.17 9.31 -12.62
C ARG A 100 -26.27 9.54 -13.82
N VAL A 101 -25.30 10.44 -13.67
CA VAL A 101 -24.33 10.80 -14.70
C VAL A 101 -22.96 10.31 -14.27
N GLN A 102 -22.23 9.67 -15.18
CA GLN A 102 -20.85 9.28 -14.94
C GLN A 102 -19.97 10.53 -14.92
N VAL A 103 -19.26 10.73 -13.81
CA VAL A 103 -18.35 11.87 -13.61
C VAL A 103 -16.87 11.47 -13.78
N ALA A 104 -16.55 10.20 -13.60
CA ALA A 104 -15.24 9.62 -13.90
C ALA A 104 -15.40 8.18 -14.38
N SER A 105 -14.64 7.77 -15.39
CA SER A 105 -14.56 6.35 -15.78
C SER A 105 -13.77 5.54 -14.76
N ALA A 106 -13.92 4.21 -14.78
CA ALA A 106 -13.10 3.32 -13.97
C ALA A 106 -11.60 3.45 -14.29
N LEU A 107 -11.25 3.78 -15.54
CA LEU A 107 -9.87 4.07 -15.92
C LEU A 107 -9.36 5.36 -15.26
N ASP A 108 -10.16 6.44 -15.26
CA ASP A 108 -9.75 7.71 -14.64
C ASP A 108 -9.59 7.55 -13.12
N SER A 109 -10.54 6.86 -12.47
CA SER A 109 -10.44 6.45 -11.07
C SER A 109 -9.18 5.61 -10.82
N GLY A 110 -8.90 4.66 -11.70
CA GLY A 110 -7.75 3.77 -11.61
C GLY A 110 -6.41 4.50 -11.76
N ILE A 111 -6.33 5.49 -12.65
CA ILE A 111 -5.12 6.32 -12.83
C ILE A 111 -4.82 7.10 -11.54
N ALA A 112 -5.85 7.74 -10.96
CA ALA A 112 -5.71 8.45 -9.69
C ALA A 112 -5.31 7.49 -8.55
N LEU A 113 -5.91 6.30 -8.49
CA LEU A 113 -5.64 5.28 -7.48
C LEU A 113 -4.21 4.73 -7.60
N ALA A 114 -3.77 4.35 -8.79
CA ALA A 114 -2.42 3.84 -9.03
C ALA A 114 -1.38 4.88 -8.61
N SER A 115 -1.54 6.14 -9.06
CA SER A 115 -0.64 7.23 -8.70
C SER A 115 -0.57 7.42 -7.18
N LYS A 116 -1.71 7.41 -6.48
CA LYS A 116 -1.72 7.63 -5.04
C LYS A 116 -1.17 6.45 -4.25
N LEU A 117 -1.41 5.21 -4.69
CA LEU A 117 -0.82 4.03 -4.07
C LEU A 117 0.70 3.99 -4.24
N LEU A 118 1.24 4.39 -5.40
CA LEU A 118 2.67 4.50 -5.59
C LEU A 118 3.31 5.48 -4.59
N ASP A 119 2.73 6.67 -4.46
CA ASP A 119 3.15 7.69 -3.48
C ASP A 119 3.13 7.14 -2.05
N MET A 120 1.98 6.63 -1.61
CA MET A 120 1.81 6.15 -0.24
C MET A 120 2.70 4.95 0.09
N ILE A 121 2.84 3.97 -0.81
CA ILE A 121 3.70 2.80 -0.55
C ILE A 121 5.19 3.21 -0.55
N LEU A 122 5.60 4.14 -1.42
CA LEU A 122 6.98 4.59 -1.47
C LEU A 122 7.37 5.47 -0.28
N TYR A 123 6.46 6.28 0.27
CA TYR A 123 6.83 7.31 1.25
C TYR A 123 6.16 7.17 2.62
N ASP A 124 4.97 6.58 2.71
CA ASP A 124 4.18 6.55 3.94
C ASP A 124 4.34 5.25 4.76
N VAL A 125 4.99 4.20 4.21
CA VAL A 125 5.25 2.95 4.95
C VAL A 125 6.39 3.15 5.95
N PRO A 126 6.15 3.10 7.28
CA PRO A 126 7.18 3.38 8.26
C PRO A 126 8.30 2.33 8.26
N ASN A 127 9.54 2.77 8.48
CA ASN A 127 10.74 1.92 8.58
C ASN A 127 11.08 1.10 7.32
N LEU A 128 10.43 1.38 6.19
CA LEU A 128 10.64 0.68 4.93
C LEU A 128 11.05 1.68 3.84
N ARG A 129 12.08 1.34 3.07
CA ARG A 129 12.50 2.11 1.89
C ARG A 129 12.67 1.17 0.71
N LEU A 130 11.59 0.94 -0.02
CA LEU A 130 11.57 0.10 -1.23
C LEU A 130 12.33 0.76 -2.38
N GLY A 131 13.08 0.00 -3.16
CA GLY A 131 13.72 0.46 -4.39
C GLY A 131 12.73 0.67 -5.53
N TYR A 132 11.63 -0.09 -5.56
CA TYR A 132 10.52 0.10 -6.49
C TYR A 132 9.20 -0.43 -5.90
N VAL A 133 8.08 -0.04 -6.52
CA VAL A 133 6.74 -0.56 -6.23
C VAL A 133 6.03 -0.81 -7.55
N ARG A 134 5.42 -1.98 -7.69
CA ARG A 134 4.47 -2.25 -8.76
C ARG A 134 3.04 -2.12 -8.21
N THR A 135 2.19 -1.43 -8.96
CA THR A 135 0.76 -1.31 -8.65
C THR A 135 -0.06 -1.82 -9.82
N ASP A 136 -0.93 -2.79 -9.55
CA ASP A 136 -1.87 -3.36 -10.51
C ASP A 136 -3.30 -2.97 -10.12
N ILE A 137 -4.02 -2.27 -11.01
CA ILE A 137 -5.41 -1.86 -10.77
C ILE A 137 -6.36 -2.69 -11.60
N TYR A 138 -7.41 -3.18 -10.96
CA TYR A 138 -8.47 -3.99 -11.54
C TYR A 138 -9.77 -3.19 -11.63
N SER A 139 -10.65 -3.61 -12.54
CA SER A 139 -12.03 -3.15 -12.63
C SER A 139 -12.94 -4.35 -12.89
N THR A 140 -14.20 -4.23 -12.55
CA THR A 140 -15.20 -5.28 -12.80
C THR A 140 -15.69 -5.23 -14.24
N PHE A 141 -15.67 -6.38 -14.92
CA PHE A 141 -16.23 -6.60 -16.26
C PHE A 141 -17.32 -7.67 -16.20
N ALA A 142 -18.19 -7.69 -17.20
CA ALA A 142 -19.13 -8.79 -17.38
C ALA A 142 -18.41 -9.97 -18.07
N GLY A 143 -18.37 -11.11 -17.38
CA GLY A 143 -17.89 -12.39 -17.90
C GLY A 143 -18.81 -12.97 -18.97
N ALA A 144 -18.37 -14.05 -19.62
CA ALA A 144 -19.09 -14.66 -20.75
C ALA A 144 -20.48 -15.20 -20.39
N ASP A 145 -20.70 -15.55 -19.14
CA ASP A 145 -21.96 -16.01 -18.56
C ASP A 145 -22.74 -14.89 -17.83
N GLY A 146 -22.26 -13.65 -17.92
CA GLY A 146 -22.82 -12.50 -17.22
C GLY A 146 -22.40 -12.38 -15.75
N THR A 147 -21.50 -13.25 -15.25
CA THR A 147 -20.94 -13.11 -13.91
C THR A 147 -19.96 -11.92 -13.86
N PRO A 148 -19.89 -11.17 -12.75
CA PRO A 148 -18.87 -10.14 -12.59
C PRO A 148 -17.47 -10.77 -12.44
N GLU A 149 -16.54 -10.38 -13.30
CA GLU A 149 -15.14 -10.80 -13.26
C GLU A 149 -14.22 -9.59 -13.10
N GLN A 150 -13.29 -9.63 -12.16
CA GLN A 150 -12.26 -8.60 -12.05
C GLN A 150 -11.16 -8.85 -13.07
N ARG A 151 -10.85 -7.83 -13.87
CA ARG A 151 -9.76 -7.86 -14.84
C ARG A 151 -8.83 -6.65 -14.65
N PRO A 152 -7.52 -6.83 -14.84
CA PRO A 152 -6.56 -5.74 -14.69
C PRO A 152 -6.74 -4.73 -15.82
N ILE A 153 -6.68 -3.45 -15.49
CA ILE A 153 -6.86 -2.33 -16.40
C ILE A 153 -5.64 -1.39 -16.44
N ILE A 154 -4.82 -1.40 -15.38
CA ILE A 154 -3.59 -0.61 -15.28
C ILE A 154 -2.53 -1.48 -14.59
N THR A 155 -1.30 -1.42 -15.09
CA THR A 155 -0.11 -1.86 -14.35
C THR A 155 0.99 -0.82 -14.50
N VAL A 156 1.69 -0.54 -13.41
CA VAL A 156 2.80 0.42 -13.39
C VAL A 156 3.83 -0.02 -12.38
N THR A 157 5.11 0.08 -12.74
CA THR A 157 6.23 -0.13 -11.82
C THR A 157 7.00 1.16 -11.64
N ALA A 158 6.96 1.74 -10.44
CA ALA A 158 7.66 2.96 -10.11
C ALA A 158 8.96 2.66 -9.37
N GLY A 159 10.09 3.01 -9.99
CA GLY A 159 11.40 3.01 -9.33
C GLY A 159 11.58 4.26 -8.47
N ARG A 160 12.17 4.10 -7.28
CA ARG A 160 12.40 5.19 -6.33
C ARG A 160 13.31 6.29 -6.90
N SER A 161 14.32 5.93 -7.68
CA SER A 161 15.22 6.92 -8.31
C SER A 161 14.47 7.93 -9.18
N THR A 162 13.48 7.45 -9.94
CA THR A 162 12.59 8.32 -10.72
C THR A 162 11.64 9.07 -9.79
N ALA A 163 11.00 8.39 -8.84
CA ALA A 163 10.06 8.99 -7.88
C ALA A 163 10.66 10.16 -7.08
N ASP A 164 11.90 10.01 -6.60
CA ASP A 164 12.62 11.02 -5.82
C ASP A 164 12.96 12.28 -6.66
N SER A 165 12.84 12.21 -7.99
CA SER A 165 13.02 13.34 -8.91
C SER A 165 11.72 14.03 -9.35
N LEU A 166 10.56 13.46 -9.00
CA LEU A 166 9.26 14.00 -9.38
C LEU A 166 8.76 15.03 -8.37
N ASP A 167 8.14 16.09 -8.89
CA ASP A 167 7.29 16.97 -8.09
C ASP A 167 5.87 16.42 -8.12
N TRP A 168 5.55 15.56 -7.15
CA TRP A 168 4.26 14.86 -7.05
C TRP A 168 3.07 15.82 -6.92
N GLU A 169 3.27 17.00 -6.32
CA GLU A 169 2.20 17.98 -6.09
C GLU A 169 1.93 18.85 -7.33
N ALA A 170 2.93 19.01 -8.21
CA ALA A 170 2.79 19.78 -9.43
C ALA A 170 2.26 18.96 -10.62
N LEU A 171 2.32 17.62 -10.54
CA LEU A 171 1.92 16.72 -11.62
C LEU A 171 0.50 16.19 -11.43
N THR A 172 -0.20 16.01 -12.54
CA THR A 172 -1.44 15.24 -12.55
C THR A 172 -1.15 13.74 -12.41
N PRO A 173 -2.11 12.94 -11.91
CA PRO A 173 -1.94 11.49 -11.81
C PRO A 173 -1.54 10.81 -13.14
N GLU A 174 -2.09 11.27 -14.27
CA GLU A 174 -1.75 10.73 -15.58
C GLU A 174 -0.31 11.06 -15.98
N GLU A 175 0.16 12.28 -15.70
CA GLU A 175 1.56 12.66 -15.93
C GLU A 175 2.52 11.84 -15.07
N VAL A 176 2.18 11.61 -13.79
CA VAL A 176 2.97 10.76 -12.88
C VAL A 176 3.11 9.35 -13.46
N LEU A 177 1.99 8.71 -13.82
CA LEU A 177 2.01 7.38 -14.41
C LEU A 177 2.78 7.34 -15.74
N GLY A 178 2.68 8.40 -16.54
CA GLY A 178 3.44 8.57 -17.77
C GLY A 178 4.96 8.60 -17.53
N ARG A 179 5.44 9.17 -16.41
CA ARG A 179 6.89 9.16 -16.07
C ARG A 179 7.42 7.77 -15.73
N PHE A 180 6.55 6.86 -15.30
CA PHE A 180 6.91 5.48 -14.97
C PHE A 180 6.60 4.49 -16.10
N GLY A 181 6.05 4.96 -17.23
CA GLY A 181 5.70 4.10 -18.35
C GLY A 181 4.57 3.13 -18.03
N ALA A 182 3.53 3.59 -17.33
CA ALA A 182 2.36 2.78 -17.03
C ALA A 182 1.72 2.17 -18.29
N THR A 183 1.28 0.92 -18.17
CA THR A 183 0.55 0.20 -19.22
C THR A 183 -0.94 0.24 -18.90
N TYR A 184 -1.72 0.86 -19.79
CA TYR A 184 -3.18 0.84 -19.79
C TYR A 184 -3.68 1.15 -21.21
N GLU A 185 -4.92 0.78 -21.50
CA GLU A 185 -5.56 1.09 -22.78
C GLU A 185 -6.92 1.76 -22.56
N ARG A 186 -7.17 2.81 -23.34
CA ARG A 186 -8.39 3.62 -23.30
C ARG A 186 -9.19 3.39 -24.58
N ALA A 187 -10.41 2.87 -24.44
CA ALA A 187 -11.34 2.75 -25.54
C ALA A 187 -11.84 4.14 -26.02
N ALA A 188 -12.45 4.21 -27.20
CA ALA A 188 -12.88 5.47 -27.82
C ALA A 188 -13.84 6.33 -26.96
N ALA A 189 -14.65 5.70 -26.10
CA ALA A 189 -15.54 6.40 -25.18
C ALA A 189 -14.99 6.47 -23.74
N GLY A 190 -13.68 6.30 -23.57
CA GLY A 190 -12.97 6.48 -22.30
C GLY A 190 -12.98 5.28 -21.36
N GLN A 191 -13.63 4.16 -21.73
CA GLN A 191 -13.67 2.95 -20.91
C GLN A 191 -12.29 2.28 -20.84
N PRO A 192 -11.97 1.60 -19.72
CA PRO A 192 -10.80 0.75 -19.65
C PRO A 192 -10.94 -0.47 -20.58
N VAL A 193 -9.82 -0.88 -21.17
CA VAL A 193 -9.69 -2.18 -21.82
C VAL A 193 -8.86 -3.10 -20.91
N PRO A 194 -9.27 -4.35 -20.68
CA PRO A 194 -8.46 -5.30 -19.92
C PRO A 194 -7.09 -5.51 -20.55
N ILE A 195 -6.05 -5.48 -19.73
CA ILE A 195 -4.66 -5.71 -20.16
C ILE A 195 -4.15 -7.07 -19.72
N GLU A 196 -3.03 -7.50 -20.28
CA GLU A 196 -2.25 -8.61 -19.73
C GLU A 196 -1.20 -8.06 -18.77
N LEU A 197 -1.14 -8.64 -17.57
CA LEU A 197 -0.14 -8.26 -16.59
C LEU A 197 1.20 -8.91 -16.90
N PRO A 198 2.33 -8.20 -16.69
CA PRO A 198 3.63 -8.85 -16.69
C PRO A 198 3.69 -9.88 -15.56
N PRO A 199 4.57 -10.91 -15.68
CA PRO A 199 4.77 -11.92 -14.65
C PRO A 199 4.96 -11.29 -13.27
N LEU A 200 4.36 -11.92 -12.26
CA LEU A 200 4.55 -11.50 -10.88
C LEU A 200 5.94 -11.90 -10.42
N GLU A 201 6.73 -10.93 -9.95
CA GLU A 201 8.02 -11.15 -9.33
C GLU A 201 7.87 -11.17 -7.80
N GLY A 202 8.71 -11.97 -7.13
CA GLY A 202 8.70 -12.09 -5.67
C GLY A 202 7.86 -13.23 -5.11
N GLN A 203 7.63 -13.17 -3.80
CA GLN A 203 6.89 -14.18 -3.04
C GLN A 203 5.61 -13.57 -2.45
N PRO A 204 4.49 -14.31 -2.41
CA PRO A 204 3.29 -13.82 -1.74
C PRO A 204 3.56 -13.59 -0.25
N PRO A 205 2.92 -12.59 0.38
CA PRO A 205 3.05 -12.40 1.82
C PRO A 205 2.55 -13.64 2.54
N ARG A 206 3.30 -14.08 3.55
CA ARG A 206 2.91 -15.21 4.39
C ARG A 206 1.96 -14.72 5.48
N PRO A 207 0.95 -15.51 5.88
CA PRO A 207 0.12 -15.18 7.03
C PRO A 207 1.00 -14.88 8.26
N THR A 208 0.71 -13.78 8.96
CA THR A 208 1.53 -13.27 10.07
C THR A 208 1.75 -14.32 11.17
N GLU A 209 0.76 -15.19 11.42
CA GLU A 209 0.84 -16.28 12.41
C GLU A 209 1.85 -17.36 12.03
N GLU A 210 1.91 -17.73 10.74
CA GLU A 210 2.85 -18.73 10.22
C GLU A 210 4.29 -18.20 10.25
N ALA A 211 4.49 -16.94 9.84
CA ALA A 211 5.79 -16.29 9.87
C ALA A 211 6.33 -16.15 11.31
N ALA A 212 5.45 -15.79 12.27
CA ALA A 212 5.81 -15.69 13.68
C ALA A 212 6.20 -17.05 14.30
N ALA A 213 5.44 -18.10 13.98
CA ALA A 213 5.70 -19.45 14.47
C ALA A 213 7.04 -20.03 13.96
N GLU A 214 7.35 -19.85 12.67
CA GLU A 214 8.61 -20.32 12.11
C GLU A 214 9.81 -19.54 12.65
N PHE A 215 9.65 -18.22 12.83
CA PHE A 215 10.70 -17.39 13.43
C PHE A 215 11.04 -17.85 14.86
N ALA A 216 10.02 -18.11 15.69
CA ALA A 216 10.21 -18.66 17.02
C ALA A 216 11.00 -19.99 16.96
N ALA A 217 10.62 -20.88 16.03
CA ALA A 217 11.30 -22.16 15.83
C ALA A 217 12.75 -22.04 15.29
N ARG A 218 13.09 -20.97 14.56
CA ARG A 218 14.48 -20.70 14.12
C ARG A 218 15.33 -20.11 15.24
N GLN A 219 14.76 -19.25 16.08
CA GLN A 219 15.47 -18.72 17.26
C GLN A 219 15.80 -19.80 18.29
N GLU A 220 14.92 -20.78 18.46
CA GLU A 220 15.17 -21.92 19.35
C GLU A 220 16.30 -22.81 18.80
N ARG A 221 16.31 -23.09 17.49
CA ARG A 221 17.37 -23.88 16.84
C ARG A 221 18.73 -23.19 16.76
N GLY A 222 18.79 -21.86 16.77
CA GLY A 222 20.05 -21.10 16.76
C GLY A 222 20.70 -20.91 18.14
N LYS A 223 20.07 -21.40 19.21
CA LYS A 223 20.58 -21.36 20.59
C LYS A 223 21.20 -22.68 21.06
N GLU A 224 21.15 -23.73 20.24
CA GLU A 224 21.87 -25.00 20.42
C GLU A 224 23.24 -24.95 19.73
#